data_AF-A0A7L9UKN2-F1
#
_entry.id   AF-A0A7L9UKN2-F1
#
_cell.length_a   1.000
_cell.length_b   1.000
_cell.length_c   1.000
_cell.angle_alpha   90.00
_cell.angle_beta   90.00
_cell.angle_gamma   90.00
#
_symmetry.space_group_name_H-M   'P 1'
#
loop_
_entity.id
_entity.type
_entity.pdbx_description
1 polymer ?
#
loop_
_entity_poly.entity_id
_entity_poly.type
_entity_poly.pdbx_seq_one_letter_code
_entity_poly.pdbx_strand_id
1 'polypeptide(L)'
;MTSADELNEQYDADGSVTQVPERNDEVHAGESAATQSRESAVTIPAGTVVLAATPIGNVGDASARLVALLERADIVAAEDTRRLYDLARRLGVYVNGRVIAYHDHNERDKADGLLDQVETGAIVLVVSDAGMPTINDPGLAIVRRAIERGLPVTCAPGPSAVLDALALSGLPTDRFCYEGFLPRKHSERVQYLRTLLPERRTIVFYETPHRIADSMDDLLDAFGPNRPMALCRELTKDYEQIRRGPIGEIRQSVIDDPPRGEMVLVIGGASNEEAEAAAPSTLSVDDMAVLSIDRALEDGLRIKDAIAQVVQEHPLADGSLANRKQVYAAVLKIKG
;
A
#
# COMPACT_ATOMS: atom_id res chain seq x y z
N MET A 1 0.50 28.22 -61.41
CA MET A 1 1.50 27.45 -62.16
C MET A 1 1.67 26.14 -61.40
N THR A 2 0.76 25.17 -61.62
CA THR A 2 0.87 24.01 -62.57
C THR A 2 1.86 22.96 -62.05
N SER A 3 1.57 21.67 -61.91
CA SER A 3 0.45 20.79 -62.28
C SER A 3 0.64 19.43 -61.54
N ALA A 4 -0.42 18.75 -61.08
CA ALA A 4 -1.08 17.55 -61.67
C ALA A 4 -0.19 16.27 -61.67
N ASP A 5 -0.52 15.24 -60.88
CA ASP A 5 -1.40 14.09 -61.21
C ASP A 5 -0.85 13.22 -62.35
N GLU A 6 -0.43 11.99 -62.01
CA GLU A 6 -0.29 10.89 -62.98
C GLU A 6 -0.95 9.63 -62.44
N LEU A 7 -2.10 9.32 -63.04
CA LEU A 7 -2.85 8.07 -63.00
C LEU A 7 -2.08 7.01 -63.79
N ASN A 8 -1.96 5.80 -63.25
CA ASN A 8 -1.43 4.66 -64.00
C ASN A 8 -2.60 3.77 -64.44
N GLU A 9 -3.11 4.02 -65.65
CA GLU A 9 -4.00 3.10 -66.36
C GLU A 9 -3.15 2.12 -67.18
N GLN A 10 -3.34 0.82 -66.95
CA GLN A 10 -2.77 -0.25 -67.78
C GLN A 10 -3.93 -1.00 -68.43
N TYR A 11 -4.00 -0.92 -69.77
CA TYR A 11 -4.94 -1.65 -70.61
C TYR A 11 -4.22 -2.84 -71.26
N ASP A 12 -4.79 -4.04 -71.13
CA ASP A 12 -4.35 -5.23 -71.85
C ASP A 12 -4.96 -5.31 -73.25
N ALA A 13 -4.19 -5.91 -74.17
CA ALA A 13 -4.45 -5.95 -75.60
C ALA A 13 -5.20 -7.23 -76.04
N ASP A 14 -6.44 -7.47 -75.58
CA ASP A 14 -7.41 -8.34 -76.27
C ASP A 14 -8.84 -8.28 -75.70
N GLY A 15 -9.45 -7.09 -75.67
CA GLY A 15 -10.90 -6.86 -75.83
C GLY A 15 -11.96 -7.73 -75.13
N SER A 16 -11.65 -8.50 -74.09
CA SER A 16 -12.60 -9.44 -73.47
C SER A 16 -12.63 -9.32 -71.94
N VAL A 17 -13.85 -9.29 -71.41
CA VAL A 17 -14.17 -9.08 -69.99
C VAL A 17 -14.12 -10.43 -69.26
N THR A 18 -13.19 -10.58 -68.31
CA THR A 18 -13.24 -11.64 -67.30
C THR A 18 -13.74 -11.06 -65.98
N GLN A 19 -14.97 -11.43 -65.60
CA GLN A 19 -15.48 -11.20 -64.24
C GLN A 19 -14.71 -12.11 -63.26
N VAL A 20 -14.00 -11.50 -62.31
CA VAL A 20 -13.48 -12.17 -61.12
C VAL A 20 -14.52 -12.00 -60.01
N PRO A 21 -14.95 -13.07 -59.30
CA PRO A 21 -15.90 -12.92 -58.21
C PRO A 21 -15.21 -12.34 -56.97
N GLU A 22 -15.86 -11.37 -56.32
CA GLU A 22 -15.46 -10.85 -55.02
C GLU A 22 -15.46 -11.98 -53.97
N ARG A 23 -14.30 -12.28 -53.38
CA ARG A 23 -14.21 -12.99 -52.10
C ARG A 23 -14.23 -11.97 -50.96
N ASN A 24 -15.43 -11.61 -50.51
CA ASN A 24 -15.64 -11.14 -49.15
C ASN A 24 -15.92 -12.38 -48.30
N ASP A 25 -14.94 -12.86 -47.52
CA ASP A 25 -15.15 -13.72 -46.34
C ASP A 25 -13.81 -14.15 -45.71
N GLU A 26 -12.97 -13.22 -45.25
CA GLU A 26 -11.81 -13.60 -44.39
C GLU A 26 -11.55 -12.68 -43.18
N VAL A 27 -12.32 -11.61 -42.96
CA VAL A 27 -12.00 -10.63 -41.91
C VAL A 27 -12.63 -10.96 -40.55
N HIS A 28 -13.67 -11.80 -40.47
CA HIS A 28 -14.38 -12.09 -39.20
C HIS A 28 -13.90 -13.31 -38.41
N ALA A 29 -13.07 -14.19 -38.99
CA ALA A 29 -12.59 -15.39 -38.30
C ALA A 29 -11.41 -15.11 -37.35
N GLY A 30 -10.60 -14.08 -37.63
CA GLY A 30 -9.38 -13.77 -36.88
C GLY A 30 -9.62 -13.15 -35.48
N GLU A 31 -10.62 -12.27 -35.34
CA GLU A 31 -10.95 -11.64 -34.06
C GLU A 31 -11.66 -12.60 -33.09
N SER A 32 -12.50 -13.50 -33.61
CA SER A 32 -13.19 -14.51 -32.80
C SER A 32 -12.23 -15.54 -32.22
N ALA A 33 -11.23 -15.99 -33.00
CA ALA A 33 -10.22 -16.95 -32.55
C ALA A 33 -9.23 -16.33 -31.52
N ALA A 34 -8.84 -15.07 -31.72
CA ALA A 34 -7.98 -14.35 -30.78
C ALA A 34 -8.68 -14.09 -29.42
N THR A 35 -9.98 -13.79 -29.44
CA THR A 35 -10.79 -13.59 -28.24
C THR A 35 -11.03 -14.92 -27.49
N GLN A 36 -11.35 -16.01 -28.20
CA GLN A 36 -11.50 -17.35 -27.61
C GLN A 36 -10.19 -17.90 -27.02
N SER A 37 -9.03 -17.57 -27.62
CA SER A 37 -7.72 -18.01 -27.11
C SER A 37 -7.30 -17.32 -25.81
N ARG A 38 -7.87 -16.15 -25.49
CA ARG A 38 -7.63 -15.43 -24.22
C ARG A 38 -8.54 -15.92 -23.09
N GLU A 39 -9.79 -16.26 -23.40
CA GLU A 39 -10.76 -16.81 -22.44
C GLU A 39 -10.34 -18.16 -21.85
N SER A 40 -9.54 -18.95 -22.60
CA SER A 40 -9.09 -20.29 -22.18
C SER A 40 -7.86 -20.31 -21.27
N ALA A 41 -7.22 -19.17 -20.96
CA ALA A 41 -5.91 -19.15 -20.31
C ALA A 41 -5.94 -19.10 -18.76
N VAL A 42 -7.07 -18.68 -18.16
CA VAL A 42 -7.16 -18.52 -16.69
C VAL A 42 -7.80 -19.77 -16.06
N THR A 43 -6.97 -20.71 -15.63
CA THR A 43 -7.41 -21.88 -14.85
C THR A 43 -7.65 -21.48 -13.40
N ILE A 44 -8.88 -21.67 -12.91
CA ILE A 44 -9.25 -21.50 -11.50
C ILE A 44 -9.59 -22.89 -10.96
N PRO A 45 -8.78 -23.47 -10.06
CA PRO A 45 -9.09 -24.76 -9.45
C PRO A 45 -10.44 -24.71 -8.72
N ALA A 46 -11.26 -25.74 -8.88
CA ALA A 46 -12.46 -25.91 -8.06
C ALA A 46 -12.09 -26.13 -6.58
N GLY A 47 -12.99 -25.79 -5.66
CA GLY A 47 -12.78 -25.97 -4.23
C GLY A 47 -11.60 -25.16 -3.69
N THR A 48 -11.55 -23.86 -4.02
CA THR A 48 -10.45 -22.99 -3.59
C THR A 48 -10.94 -21.62 -3.13
N VAL A 49 -10.23 -21.05 -2.16
CA VAL A 49 -10.31 -19.62 -1.85
C VAL A 49 -9.30 -18.88 -2.72
N VAL A 50 -9.76 -17.86 -3.45
CA VAL A 50 -8.90 -16.98 -4.24
C VAL A 50 -8.99 -15.57 -3.68
N LEU A 51 -7.88 -15.03 -3.20
CA LEU A 51 -7.77 -13.59 -2.92
C LEU A 51 -7.43 -12.89 -4.25
N ALA A 52 -8.13 -11.83 -4.63
CA ALA A 52 -7.80 -11.10 -5.85
C ALA A 52 -7.62 -9.61 -5.59
N ALA A 53 -6.51 -9.06 -6.09
CA ALA A 53 -6.27 -7.64 -6.01
C ALA A 53 -7.22 -6.88 -6.95
N THR A 54 -7.89 -5.84 -6.44
CA THR A 54 -8.73 -4.92 -7.20
C THR A 54 -7.96 -3.65 -7.56
N PRO A 55 -8.37 -2.90 -8.61
CA PRO A 55 -7.72 -1.63 -8.94
C PRO A 55 -7.76 -0.61 -7.80
N ILE A 56 -6.70 0.18 -7.66
CA ILE A 56 -6.56 1.22 -6.62
C ILE A 56 -7.03 2.62 -7.07
N GLY A 57 -7.47 2.75 -8.32
CA GLY A 57 -7.90 4.03 -8.89
C GLY A 57 -8.34 3.87 -10.34
N ASN A 58 -7.41 3.45 -11.19
CA ASN A 58 -7.66 3.21 -12.61
C ASN A 58 -8.21 1.81 -12.88
N VAL A 59 -9.41 1.74 -13.45
CA VAL A 59 -10.06 0.47 -13.81
C VAL A 59 -9.24 -0.34 -14.83
N GLY A 60 -8.40 0.33 -15.64
CA GLY A 60 -7.49 -0.30 -16.59
C GLY A 60 -6.40 -1.17 -15.95
N ASP A 61 -6.14 -1.02 -14.64
CA ASP A 61 -5.16 -1.82 -13.91
C ASP A 61 -5.71 -3.20 -13.49
N ALA A 62 -6.99 -3.48 -13.77
CA ALA A 62 -7.59 -4.78 -13.48
C ALA A 62 -6.93 -5.90 -14.30
N SER A 63 -6.46 -6.94 -13.61
CA SER A 63 -5.88 -8.09 -14.31
C SER A 63 -6.96 -8.91 -15.03
N ALA A 64 -6.60 -9.54 -16.14
CA ALA A 64 -7.48 -10.49 -16.83
C ALA A 64 -7.94 -11.64 -15.91
N ARG A 65 -7.11 -11.99 -14.91
CA ARG A 65 -7.44 -13.01 -13.91
C ARG A 65 -8.52 -12.54 -12.94
N LEU A 66 -8.47 -11.28 -12.48
CA LEU A 66 -9.55 -10.69 -11.68
C LEU A 66 -10.88 -10.72 -12.45
N VAL A 67 -10.86 -10.27 -13.71
CA VAL A 67 -12.05 -10.26 -14.59
C VAL A 67 -12.66 -11.67 -14.69
N ALA A 68 -11.85 -12.67 -15.05
CA ALA A 68 -12.33 -14.05 -15.14
C ALA A 68 -12.85 -14.60 -13.80
N LEU A 69 -12.25 -14.22 -12.67
CA LEU A 69 -12.70 -14.62 -11.34
C LEU A 69 -14.05 -14.00 -10.97
N LEU A 70 -14.27 -12.73 -11.28
CA LEU A 70 -15.55 -12.04 -11.03
C LEU A 70 -16.71 -12.73 -11.77
N GLU A 71 -16.45 -13.21 -13.00
CA GLU A 71 -17.45 -13.88 -13.82
C GLU A 71 -17.70 -15.34 -13.44
N ARG A 72 -16.68 -16.04 -12.93
CA ARG A 72 -16.69 -17.51 -12.78
C ARG A 72 -16.75 -18.01 -11.34
N ALA A 73 -16.45 -17.17 -10.34
CA ALA A 73 -16.52 -17.59 -8.95
C ALA A 73 -17.97 -17.89 -8.52
N ASP A 74 -18.18 -18.98 -7.77
CA ASP A 74 -19.49 -19.35 -7.24
C ASP A 74 -19.95 -18.37 -6.14
N ILE A 75 -18.98 -17.83 -5.39
CA ILE A 75 -19.21 -16.88 -4.30
C ILE A 75 -18.19 -15.75 -4.38
N VAL A 76 -18.64 -14.51 -4.28
CA VAL A 76 -17.78 -13.32 -4.14
C VAL A 76 -17.98 -12.70 -2.77
N ALA A 77 -16.99 -12.85 -1.92
CA ALA A 77 -16.87 -12.21 -0.61
C ALA A 77 -16.19 -10.85 -0.78
N ALA A 78 -16.98 -9.77 -0.72
CA ALA A 78 -16.49 -8.41 -0.91
C ALA A 78 -16.64 -7.59 0.37
N GLU A 79 -15.62 -6.75 0.65
CA GLU A 79 -15.65 -5.78 1.74
C GLU A 79 -16.90 -4.88 1.71
N ASP A 80 -17.07 -4.11 0.62
CA ASP A 80 -18.30 -3.41 0.29
C ASP A 80 -18.89 -3.91 -1.04
N THR A 81 -20.05 -4.55 -0.95
CA THR A 81 -20.74 -5.10 -2.14
C THR A 81 -21.16 -4.02 -3.13
N ARG A 82 -21.39 -2.78 -2.68
CA ARG A 82 -21.75 -1.66 -3.56
C ARG A 82 -20.55 -1.26 -4.42
N ARG A 83 -19.35 -1.21 -3.83
CA ARG A 83 -18.10 -0.91 -4.55
C ARG A 83 -17.72 -2.04 -5.50
N LEU A 84 -17.92 -3.30 -5.11
CA LEU A 84 -17.79 -4.44 -6.02
C LEU A 84 -18.66 -4.27 -7.28
N TYR A 85 -19.96 -4.03 -7.13
CA TYR A 85 -20.86 -3.89 -8.27
C TYR A 85 -20.55 -2.66 -9.12
N ASP A 86 -20.06 -1.59 -8.51
CA ASP A 86 -19.57 -0.42 -9.22
C ASP A 86 -18.32 -0.71 -10.05
N LEU A 87 -17.35 -1.44 -9.50
CA LEU A 87 -16.17 -1.92 -10.22
C LEU A 87 -16.57 -2.86 -11.38
N ALA A 88 -17.43 -3.84 -11.13
CA ALA A 88 -17.89 -4.79 -12.15
C ALA A 88 -18.54 -4.07 -13.34
N ARG A 89 -19.38 -3.06 -13.06
CA ARG A 89 -19.99 -2.22 -14.10
C ARG A 89 -18.97 -1.45 -14.91
N ARG A 90 -17.96 -0.84 -14.26
CA ARG A 90 -16.89 -0.11 -14.94
C ARG A 90 -15.99 -1.02 -15.78
N LEU A 91 -15.81 -2.28 -15.35
CA LEU A 91 -15.10 -3.32 -16.11
C LEU A 91 -15.93 -3.92 -17.24
N GLY A 92 -17.24 -3.70 -17.27
CA GLY A 92 -18.14 -4.32 -18.26
C GLY A 92 -18.37 -5.81 -18.01
N VAL A 93 -18.21 -6.29 -16.78
CA VAL A 93 -18.34 -7.71 -16.42
C VAL A 93 -19.55 -7.95 -15.53
N TYR A 94 -20.11 -9.16 -15.60
CA TYR A 94 -21.23 -9.58 -14.75
C TYR A 94 -20.75 -10.53 -13.66
N VAL A 95 -21.09 -10.23 -12.40
CA VAL A 95 -20.81 -11.11 -11.27
C VAL A 95 -21.91 -12.16 -11.20
N ASN A 96 -21.63 -13.38 -11.69
CA ASN A 96 -22.61 -14.46 -11.79
C ASN A 96 -22.80 -15.21 -10.45
N GLY A 97 -21.75 -15.23 -9.61
CA GLY A 97 -21.78 -15.88 -8.31
C GLY A 97 -22.62 -15.17 -7.27
N ARG A 98 -22.86 -15.85 -6.14
CA ARG A 98 -23.51 -15.27 -4.98
C ARG A 98 -22.58 -14.26 -4.30
N VAL A 99 -22.98 -12.99 -4.27
CA VAL A 99 -22.24 -11.93 -3.58
C VAL A 99 -22.60 -11.88 -2.10
N ILE A 100 -21.58 -11.77 -1.24
CA ILE A 100 -21.74 -11.59 0.21
C ILE A 100 -20.87 -10.44 0.71
N ALA A 101 -21.37 -9.67 1.67
CA ALA A 101 -20.56 -8.69 2.39
C ALA A 101 -19.60 -9.41 3.36
N TYR A 102 -18.31 -9.11 3.30
CA TYR A 102 -17.25 -9.76 4.07
C TYR A 102 -16.21 -8.72 4.52
N HIS A 103 -16.33 -8.26 5.76
CA HIS A 103 -15.58 -7.12 6.30
C HIS A 103 -15.11 -7.41 7.74
N ASP A 104 -14.21 -6.61 8.30
CA ASP A 104 -13.54 -6.83 9.60
C ASP A 104 -14.48 -7.27 10.74
N HIS A 105 -15.67 -6.66 10.81
CA HIS A 105 -16.64 -6.98 11.87
C HIS A 105 -17.31 -8.36 11.75
N ASN A 106 -17.28 -9.01 10.57
CA ASN A 106 -18.01 -10.27 10.34
C ASN A 106 -17.13 -11.40 9.76
N GLU A 107 -15.89 -11.11 9.36
CA GLU A 107 -15.07 -12.06 8.59
C GLU A 107 -14.83 -13.38 9.33
N ARG A 108 -14.70 -13.33 10.66
CA ARG A 108 -14.48 -14.50 11.52
C ARG A 108 -15.69 -15.41 11.56
N ASP A 109 -16.88 -14.83 11.73
CA ASP A 109 -18.13 -15.58 11.84
C ASP A 109 -18.54 -16.20 10.49
N LYS A 110 -18.15 -15.56 9.38
CA LYS A 110 -18.50 -16.03 8.03
C LYS A 110 -17.50 -17.00 7.42
N ALA A 111 -16.26 -17.05 7.91
CA ALA A 111 -15.20 -17.85 7.31
C ALA A 111 -15.59 -19.33 7.19
N ASP A 112 -16.07 -19.94 8.27
CA ASP A 112 -16.35 -21.38 8.30
C ASP A 112 -17.47 -21.77 7.32
N GLY A 113 -18.57 -20.99 7.27
CA GLY A 113 -19.65 -21.27 6.32
C GLY A 113 -19.27 -21.09 4.84
N LEU A 114 -18.24 -20.29 4.56
CA LEU A 114 -17.67 -20.19 3.20
C LEU A 114 -16.79 -21.39 2.90
N LEU A 115 -15.98 -21.83 3.86
CA LEU A 115 -15.09 -22.97 3.70
C LEU A 115 -15.84 -24.29 3.57
N ASP A 116 -17.03 -24.42 4.19
CA ASP A 116 -17.93 -25.55 3.97
C ASP A 116 -18.35 -25.65 2.48
N GLN A 117 -18.46 -24.53 1.77
CA GLN A 117 -18.75 -24.52 0.32
C GLN A 117 -17.49 -24.83 -0.50
N VAL A 118 -16.32 -24.36 -0.05
CA VAL A 118 -15.04 -24.70 -0.68
C VAL A 118 -14.79 -26.21 -0.62
N GLU A 119 -15.11 -26.86 0.49
CA GLU A 119 -15.01 -28.32 0.66
C GLU A 119 -15.88 -29.10 -0.34
N THR A 120 -17.01 -28.54 -0.76
CA THR A 120 -17.89 -29.17 -1.76
C THR A 120 -17.52 -28.81 -3.21
N GLY A 121 -16.44 -28.05 -3.42
CA GLY A 121 -15.91 -27.72 -4.73
C GLY A 121 -16.15 -26.27 -5.18
N ALA A 122 -16.75 -25.41 -4.35
CA ALA A 122 -17.00 -24.02 -4.73
C ALA A 122 -15.71 -23.18 -4.81
N ILE A 123 -15.71 -22.22 -5.74
CA ILE A 123 -14.71 -21.16 -5.83
C ILE A 123 -15.21 -19.96 -5.02
N VAL A 124 -14.48 -19.62 -3.95
CA VAL A 124 -14.74 -18.42 -3.15
C VAL A 124 -13.72 -17.35 -3.51
N LEU A 125 -14.17 -16.30 -4.19
CA LEU A 125 -13.38 -15.11 -4.48
C LEU A 125 -13.49 -14.13 -3.31
N VAL A 126 -12.35 -13.64 -2.80
CA VAL A 126 -12.29 -12.59 -1.78
C VAL A 126 -11.65 -11.35 -2.39
N VAL A 127 -12.31 -10.20 -2.24
CA VAL A 127 -11.87 -8.90 -2.77
C VAL A 127 -12.06 -7.80 -1.73
N SER A 128 -11.12 -6.86 -1.66
CA SER A 128 -11.25 -5.61 -0.91
C SER A 128 -11.68 -4.48 -1.82
N ASP A 129 -12.02 -3.35 -1.23
CA ASP A 129 -12.48 -2.17 -1.95
C ASP A 129 -11.44 -1.64 -2.97
N ALA A 130 -10.15 -1.77 -2.65
CA ALA A 130 -9.03 -1.36 -3.49
C ALA A 130 -7.76 -2.12 -3.11
N GLY A 131 -7.02 -2.62 -4.11
CA GLY A 131 -5.75 -3.28 -3.88
C GLY A 131 -5.88 -4.73 -3.42
N MET A 132 -4.89 -5.21 -2.67
CA MET A 132 -4.78 -6.61 -2.28
C MET A 132 -5.50 -6.88 -0.96
N PRO A 133 -6.51 -7.79 -0.93
CA PRO A 133 -7.10 -8.27 0.33
C PRO A 133 -6.05 -8.67 1.35
N THR A 134 -6.39 -8.61 2.64
CA THR A 134 -5.51 -8.87 3.80
C THR A 134 -4.46 -7.81 4.12
N ILE A 135 -4.19 -6.86 3.22
CA ILE A 135 -3.21 -5.79 3.45
C ILE A 135 -3.95 -4.53 3.91
N ASN A 136 -4.10 -4.38 5.23
CA ASN A 136 -4.95 -3.35 5.86
C ASN A 136 -6.45 -3.43 5.49
N ASP A 137 -6.87 -4.59 4.99
CA ASP A 137 -8.22 -4.93 4.55
C ASP A 137 -8.63 -6.31 5.10
N PRO A 138 -9.94 -6.64 5.12
CA PRO A 138 -10.43 -7.96 5.52
C PRO A 138 -9.89 -9.10 4.64
N GLY A 139 -9.98 -10.34 5.14
CA GLY A 139 -9.63 -11.56 4.41
C GLY A 139 -8.68 -12.49 5.16
N LEU A 140 -7.99 -12.02 6.20
CA LEU A 140 -7.02 -12.84 6.92
C LEU A 140 -7.69 -14.00 7.66
N ALA A 141 -8.92 -13.80 8.15
CA ALA A 141 -9.66 -14.85 8.86
C ALA A 141 -9.91 -16.09 7.98
N ILE A 142 -10.44 -15.92 6.76
CA ILE A 142 -10.70 -17.06 5.86
C ILE A 142 -9.41 -17.75 5.42
N VAL A 143 -8.32 -17.01 5.19
CA VAL A 143 -7.01 -17.60 4.86
C VAL A 143 -6.52 -18.51 5.99
N ARG A 144 -6.52 -18.02 7.23
CA ARG A 144 -6.10 -18.82 8.40
C ARG A 144 -6.96 -20.07 8.57
N ARG A 145 -8.27 -19.91 8.49
CA ARG A 145 -9.22 -21.03 8.64
C ARG A 145 -9.08 -22.05 7.53
N ALA A 146 -8.85 -21.63 6.29
CA ALA A 146 -8.59 -22.54 5.18
C ALA A 146 -7.31 -23.35 5.39
N ILE A 147 -6.22 -22.72 5.85
CA ILE A 147 -4.97 -23.40 6.21
C ILE A 147 -5.21 -24.43 7.31
N GLU A 148 -5.93 -24.05 8.37
CA GLU A 148 -6.27 -24.95 9.49
C GLU A 148 -7.11 -26.15 9.04
N ARG A 149 -7.97 -25.98 8.03
CA ARG A 149 -8.79 -27.05 7.44
C ARG A 149 -8.09 -27.83 6.31
N GLY A 150 -6.87 -27.45 5.92
CA GLY A 150 -6.15 -28.06 4.80
C GLY A 150 -6.78 -27.76 3.42
N LEU A 151 -7.49 -26.64 3.28
CA LEU A 151 -8.17 -26.24 2.05
C LEU A 151 -7.27 -25.36 1.16
N PRO A 152 -7.38 -25.47 -0.18
CA PRO A 152 -6.57 -24.67 -1.10
C PRO A 152 -6.88 -23.16 -1.01
N VAL A 153 -5.83 -22.36 -0.79
CA VAL A 153 -5.87 -20.90 -0.88
C VAL A 153 -4.85 -20.44 -1.91
N THR A 154 -5.24 -19.52 -2.77
CA THR A 154 -4.33 -18.91 -3.76
C THR A 154 -4.64 -17.42 -3.95
N CYS A 155 -3.82 -16.74 -4.75
CA CYS A 155 -3.93 -15.32 -5.02
C CYS A 155 -3.96 -15.05 -6.54
N ALA A 156 -4.81 -14.11 -6.96
CA ALA A 156 -4.72 -13.42 -8.23
C ALA A 156 -4.00 -12.07 -8.01
N PRO A 157 -2.72 -11.96 -8.40
CA PRO A 157 -1.93 -10.75 -8.18
C PRO A 157 -2.50 -9.58 -8.99
N GLY A 158 -2.15 -8.37 -8.56
CA GLY A 158 -2.61 -7.13 -9.19
C GLY A 158 -2.12 -5.89 -8.46
N PRO A 159 -2.80 -4.75 -8.65
CA PRO A 159 -2.34 -3.44 -8.18
C PRO A 159 -2.11 -3.37 -6.67
N SER A 160 -1.09 -2.62 -6.26
CA SER A 160 -0.75 -2.40 -4.85
C SER A 160 -0.19 -0.99 -4.65
N ALA A 161 -0.91 -0.16 -3.89
CA ALA A 161 -0.48 1.21 -3.60
C ALA A 161 0.90 1.27 -2.92
N VAL A 162 1.25 0.28 -2.09
CA VAL A 162 2.57 0.16 -1.44
C VAL A 162 3.68 -0.04 -2.47
N LEU A 163 3.50 -1.00 -3.38
CA LEU A 163 4.53 -1.33 -4.36
C LEU A 163 4.65 -0.23 -5.43
N ASP A 164 3.53 0.35 -5.85
CA ASP A 164 3.50 1.48 -6.79
C ASP A 164 4.21 2.70 -6.18
N ALA A 165 3.91 3.03 -4.92
CA ALA A 165 4.59 4.12 -4.22
C ALA A 165 6.10 3.87 -4.08
N LEU A 166 6.52 2.64 -3.73
CA LEU A 166 7.94 2.27 -3.65
C LEU A 166 8.64 2.43 -5.00
N ALA A 167 8.06 1.89 -6.07
CA ALA A 167 8.59 1.97 -7.43
C ALA A 167 8.73 3.43 -7.90
N LEU A 168 7.81 4.30 -7.49
CA LEU A 168 7.82 5.71 -7.84
C LEU A 168 8.67 6.55 -6.87
N SER A 169 8.96 6.10 -5.64
CA SER A 169 9.58 6.94 -4.61
C SER A 169 10.99 7.44 -4.93
N GLY A 170 11.77 6.65 -5.68
CA GLY A 170 13.20 6.88 -5.88
C GLY A 170 14.07 6.47 -4.67
N LEU A 171 13.50 5.79 -3.68
CA LEU A 171 14.22 5.26 -2.51
C LEU A 171 14.63 3.79 -2.71
N PRO A 172 15.59 3.26 -1.92
CA PRO A 172 15.98 1.86 -2.00
C PRO A 172 14.81 0.89 -1.79
N THR A 173 14.74 -0.15 -2.62
CA THR A 173 13.66 -1.15 -2.61
C THR A 173 14.15 -2.59 -2.39
N ASP A 174 15.44 -2.79 -2.12
CA ASP A 174 16.01 -4.11 -1.82
C ASP A 174 15.42 -4.70 -0.54
N ARG A 175 15.16 -3.85 0.46
CA ARG A 175 14.47 -4.18 1.70
C ARG A 175 13.62 -2.99 2.15
N PHE A 176 12.37 -3.26 2.50
CA PHE A 176 11.46 -2.26 3.05
C PHE A 176 10.66 -2.85 4.22
N CYS A 177 10.03 -1.99 5.00
CA CYS A 177 8.97 -2.35 5.93
C CYS A 177 7.68 -1.58 5.59
N TYR A 178 6.56 -2.28 5.74
CA TYR A 178 5.24 -1.72 5.57
C TYR A 178 4.59 -1.64 6.95
N GLU A 179 4.17 -0.43 7.33
CA GLU A 179 3.73 -0.11 8.67
C GLU A 179 2.23 0.22 8.74
N GLY A 180 1.51 0.14 7.62
CA GLY A 180 0.09 0.48 7.53
C GLY A 180 -0.15 1.96 7.84
N PHE A 181 -1.20 2.26 8.60
CA PHE A 181 -1.52 3.63 8.99
C PHE A 181 -0.80 4.02 10.28
N LEU A 182 -0.29 5.26 10.32
CA LEU A 182 0.23 5.85 11.56
C LEU A 182 -0.83 5.84 12.67
N PRO A 183 -0.45 5.71 13.96
CA PRO A 183 -1.38 5.84 15.07
C PRO A 183 -2.13 7.18 15.06
N ARG A 184 -3.40 7.15 15.48
CA ARG A 184 -4.29 8.31 15.41
C ARG A 184 -3.88 9.40 16.41
N LYS A 185 -3.57 9.03 17.65
CA LYS A 185 -3.21 9.98 18.69
C LYS A 185 -1.76 10.41 18.55
N HIS A 186 -1.49 11.70 18.65
CA HIS A 186 -0.14 12.26 18.58
C HIS A 186 0.86 11.54 19.50
N SER A 187 0.53 11.32 20.78
CA SER A 187 1.42 10.63 21.72
C SER A 187 1.76 9.20 21.31
N GLU A 188 0.79 8.44 20.79
CA GLU A 188 1.00 7.07 20.30
C GLU A 188 1.81 7.08 19.00
N ARG A 189 1.56 8.06 18.12
CA ARG A 189 2.28 8.21 16.85
C ARG A 189 3.75 8.57 17.07
N VAL A 190 4.04 9.55 17.91
CA VAL A 190 5.43 9.92 18.25
C VAL A 190 6.15 8.76 18.93
N GLN A 191 5.51 8.05 19.85
CA GLN A 191 6.10 6.86 20.47
C GLN A 191 6.43 5.79 19.41
N TYR A 192 5.52 5.55 18.47
CA TYR A 192 5.73 4.60 17.39
C TYR A 192 6.86 5.02 16.45
N LEU A 193 6.88 6.28 16.01
CA LEU A 193 7.93 6.78 15.11
C LEU A 193 9.33 6.67 15.74
N ARG A 194 9.44 6.82 17.08
CA ARG A 194 10.71 6.61 17.78
C ARG A 194 11.25 5.19 17.67
N THR A 195 10.39 4.17 17.64
CA THR A 195 10.85 2.78 17.47
C THR A 195 11.47 2.54 16.10
N LEU A 196 11.15 3.42 15.13
CA LEU A 196 11.63 3.37 13.75
C LEU A 196 12.83 4.29 13.49
N LEU A 197 13.30 5.06 14.48
CA LEU A 197 14.51 5.89 14.34
C LEU A 197 15.72 5.12 13.81
N PRO A 198 16.05 3.91 14.32
CA PRO A 198 17.19 3.14 13.83
C PRO A 198 16.87 2.26 12.61
N GLU A 199 15.64 2.29 12.09
CA GLU A 199 15.24 1.44 10.98
C GLU A 199 15.99 1.85 9.71
N ARG A 200 16.75 0.92 9.14
CA ARG A 200 17.64 1.14 7.99
C ARG A 200 16.96 0.84 6.65
N ARG A 201 15.83 0.14 6.67
CA ARG A 201 15.02 -0.15 5.49
C ARG A 201 14.14 1.05 5.14
N THR A 202 13.74 1.13 3.88
CA THR A 202 12.69 2.06 3.47
C THR A 202 11.39 1.73 4.20
N ILE A 203 10.68 2.75 4.69
CA ILE A 203 9.49 2.63 5.52
C ILE A 203 8.28 3.13 4.73
N VAL A 204 7.20 2.36 4.68
CA VAL A 204 5.98 2.72 3.96
C VAL A 204 4.79 2.83 4.89
N PHE A 205 4.10 3.98 4.83
CA PHE A 205 2.85 4.24 5.54
C PHE A 205 1.73 4.61 4.59
N TYR A 206 0.50 4.35 5.01
CA TYR A 206 -0.69 5.02 4.49
C TYR A 206 -1.04 6.25 5.34
N GLU A 207 -1.60 7.27 4.69
CA GLU A 207 -2.14 8.44 5.38
C GLU A 207 -3.37 9.06 4.68
N THR A 208 -4.11 9.88 5.41
CA THR A 208 -5.37 10.49 5.01
C THR A 208 -5.32 12.02 5.06
N PRO A 209 -6.13 12.73 4.24
CA PRO A 209 -6.02 14.19 4.09
C PRO A 209 -6.22 14.96 5.39
N HIS A 210 -7.09 14.47 6.27
CA HIS A 210 -7.42 15.15 7.52
C HIS A 210 -6.32 15.03 8.59
N ARG A 211 -5.32 14.18 8.37
CA ARG A 211 -4.27 13.85 9.33
C ARG A 211 -2.87 14.22 8.84
N ILE A 212 -2.70 14.45 7.54
CA ILE A 212 -1.38 14.57 6.92
C ILE A 212 -0.54 15.70 7.53
N ALA A 213 -1.14 16.84 7.89
CA ALA A 213 -0.42 17.95 8.52
C ALA A 213 0.22 17.51 9.85
N ASP A 214 -0.59 16.99 10.78
CA ASP A 214 -0.11 16.51 12.09
C ASP A 214 0.88 15.34 11.94
N SER A 215 0.67 14.46 10.96
CA SER A 215 1.59 13.35 10.69
C SER A 215 2.94 13.85 10.16
N MET A 216 2.95 14.88 9.30
CA MET A 216 4.18 15.49 8.79
C MET A 216 4.95 16.27 9.87
N ASP A 217 4.25 16.91 10.81
CA ASP A 217 4.87 17.54 11.99
C ASP A 217 5.59 16.47 12.83
N ASP A 218 4.92 15.36 13.14
CA ASP A 218 5.52 14.31 13.96
C ASP A 218 6.65 13.55 13.25
N LEU A 219 6.56 13.40 11.92
CA LEU A 219 7.64 12.83 11.11
C LEU A 219 8.87 13.74 11.11
N LEU A 220 8.68 15.06 11.01
CA LEU A 220 9.77 16.03 11.09
C LEU A 220 10.42 15.99 12.48
N ASP A 221 9.62 15.98 13.54
CA ASP A 221 10.12 15.94 14.91
C ASP A 221 10.85 14.63 15.23
N ALA A 222 10.38 13.50 14.69
CA ALA A 222 11.01 12.20 14.91
C ALA A 222 12.27 12.03 14.06
N PHE A 223 12.16 12.09 12.73
CA PHE A 223 13.25 11.72 11.81
C PHE A 223 14.15 12.89 11.40
N GLY A 224 13.80 14.11 11.79
CA GLY A 224 14.52 15.32 11.41
C GLY A 224 14.22 15.77 9.98
N PRO A 225 14.68 16.97 9.60
CA PRO A 225 14.30 17.60 8.34
C PRO A 225 14.88 16.92 7.11
N ASN A 226 16.04 16.26 7.25
CA ASN A 226 16.87 15.84 6.13
C ASN A 226 16.60 14.41 5.64
N ARG A 227 15.81 13.62 6.38
CA ARG A 227 15.51 12.24 5.96
C ARG A 227 14.79 12.28 4.61
N PRO A 228 15.26 11.56 3.57
CA PRO A 228 14.62 11.60 2.27
C PRO A 228 13.27 10.89 2.32
N MET A 229 12.27 11.41 1.61
CA MET A 229 10.96 10.79 1.52
C MET A 229 10.27 11.07 0.17
N ALA A 230 9.19 10.34 -0.08
CA ALA A 230 8.23 10.61 -1.11
C ALA A 230 6.80 10.59 -0.54
N LEU A 231 6.00 11.58 -0.90
CA LEU A 231 4.55 11.58 -0.70
C LEU A 231 3.89 11.29 -2.04
N CYS A 232 3.23 10.14 -2.14
CA CYS A 232 2.49 9.71 -3.32
C CYS A 232 1.01 9.88 -3.03
N ARG A 233 0.29 10.71 -3.80
CA ARG A 233 -1.16 10.87 -3.66
C ARG A 233 -1.88 10.39 -4.91
N GLU A 234 -3.09 9.86 -4.69
CA GLU A 234 -4.04 9.51 -5.76
C GLU A 234 -3.39 8.64 -6.85
N LEU A 235 -2.61 7.63 -6.43
CA LEU A 235 -1.92 6.72 -7.34
C LEU A 235 -2.88 6.08 -8.33
N THR A 236 -2.46 6.06 -9.59
CA THR A 236 -3.17 5.64 -10.80
C THR A 236 -4.42 6.45 -11.16
N LYS A 237 -4.82 7.48 -10.38
CA LYS A 237 -5.98 8.33 -10.67
C LYS A 237 -5.60 9.59 -11.46
N ASP A 238 -6.61 10.36 -11.90
CA ASP A 238 -6.43 11.57 -12.73
C ASP A 238 -5.49 12.63 -12.13
N TYR A 239 -5.42 12.71 -10.79
CA TYR A 239 -4.63 13.72 -10.07
C TYR A 239 -3.41 13.12 -9.36
N GLU A 240 -2.88 12.00 -9.89
CA GLU A 240 -1.67 11.37 -9.39
C GLU A 240 -0.54 12.40 -9.26
N GLN A 241 0.11 12.41 -8.09
CA GLN A 241 1.26 13.26 -7.85
C GLN A 241 2.22 12.60 -6.87
N ILE A 242 3.52 12.69 -7.19
CA ILE A 242 4.60 12.21 -6.33
C ILE A 242 5.51 13.38 -6.01
N ARG A 243 5.52 13.79 -4.74
CA ARG A 243 6.42 14.82 -4.20
C ARG A 243 7.61 14.12 -3.56
N ARG A 244 8.83 14.42 -4.00
CA ARG A 244 10.07 13.80 -3.50
C ARG A 244 11.00 14.85 -2.95
N GLY A 245 11.64 14.56 -1.83
CA GLY A 245 12.54 15.49 -1.16
C GLY A 245 12.77 15.09 0.30
N PRO A 246 13.60 15.84 1.03
CA PRO A 246 13.75 15.68 2.46
C PRO A 246 12.43 15.98 3.19
N ILE A 247 12.20 15.37 4.36
CA ILE A 247 10.95 15.51 5.15
C ILE A 247 10.57 16.99 5.35
N GLY A 248 11.53 17.86 5.64
CA GLY A 248 11.28 19.29 5.84
C GLY A 248 10.65 19.97 4.62
N GLU A 249 11.14 19.66 3.41
CA GLU A 249 10.60 20.20 2.16
C GLU A 249 9.22 19.63 1.85
N ILE A 250 9.03 18.33 2.05
CA ILE A 250 7.73 17.70 1.82
C ILE A 250 6.68 18.24 2.80
N ARG A 251 7.03 18.41 4.07
CA ARG A 251 6.16 19.05 5.07
C ARG A 251 5.76 20.45 4.62
N GLN A 252 6.71 21.27 4.18
CA GLN A 252 6.40 22.61 3.69
C GLN A 252 5.46 22.56 2.47
N SER A 253 5.69 21.63 1.54
CA SER A 253 4.78 21.44 0.40
C SER A 253 3.36 21.05 0.82
N VAL A 254 3.20 20.31 1.92
CA VAL A 254 1.88 19.92 2.47
C VAL A 254 1.17 21.13 3.09
N ILE A 255 1.91 22.07 3.65
CA ILE A 255 1.35 23.34 4.16
C ILE A 255 0.93 24.24 3.00
N ASP A 256 1.80 24.39 2.00
CA ASP A 256 1.60 25.32 0.89
C ASP A 256 0.51 24.83 -0.09
N ASP A 257 0.47 23.53 -0.37
CA ASP A 257 -0.54 22.86 -1.19
C ASP A 257 -1.00 21.56 -0.51
N PRO A 258 -2.00 21.62 0.39
CA PRO A 258 -2.50 20.45 1.11
C PRO A 258 -3.01 19.35 0.16
N PRO A 259 -2.45 18.13 0.22
CA PRO A 259 -2.89 17.05 -0.63
C PRO A 259 -4.30 16.59 -0.28
N ARG A 260 -5.02 16.11 -1.29
CA ARG A 260 -6.35 15.52 -1.17
C ARG A 260 -6.29 14.06 -1.64
N GLY A 261 -7.27 13.27 -1.22
CA GLY A 261 -7.38 11.87 -1.60
C GLY A 261 -6.47 10.95 -0.77
N GLU A 262 -6.25 9.75 -1.29
CA GLU A 262 -5.48 8.72 -0.59
C GLU A 262 -3.98 8.96 -0.77
N MET A 263 -3.20 8.71 0.28
CA MET A 263 -1.75 8.94 0.25
C MET A 263 -0.96 7.75 0.78
N VAL A 264 0.19 7.53 0.14
CA VAL A 264 1.24 6.65 0.60
C VAL A 264 2.49 7.50 0.88
N LEU A 265 3.04 7.37 2.07
CA LEU A 265 4.30 7.99 2.47
C LEU A 265 5.39 6.94 2.39
N VAL A 266 6.45 7.23 1.65
CA VAL A 266 7.64 6.38 1.56
C VAL A 266 8.80 7.15 2.16
N ILE A 267 9.40 6.64 3.23
CA ILE A 267 10.43 7.33 4.00
C ILE A 267 11.72 6.51 3.89
N GLY A 268 12.83 7.19 3.65
CA GLY A 268 14.15 6.56 3.61
C GLY A 268 14.52 5.96 4.97
N GLY A 269 15.23 4.85 4.92
CA GLY A 269 15.86 4.28 6.11
C GLY A 269 16.93 5.21 6.69
N ALA A 270 17.25 4.98 7.96
CA ALA A 270 18.33 5.62 8.67
C ALA A 270 19.69 5.28 8.04
N SER A 271 20.53 6.30 7.90
CA SER A 271 21.96 6.14 7.65
C SER A 271 22.64 5.35 8.77
N ASN A 272 23.90 4.94 8.53
CA ASN A 272 24.69 4.28 9.57
C ASN A 272 24.79 5.14 10.84
N GLU A 273 25.07 6.43 10.67
CA GLU A 273 25.21 7.39 11.76
C GLU A 273 23.89 7.59 12.50
N GLU A 274 22.76 7.77 11.80
CA GLU A 274 21.45 7.90 12.44
C GLU A 274 21.06 6.63 13.21
N ALA A 275 21.32 5.45 12.64
CA ALA A 275 20.98 4.19 13.29
C ALA A 275 21.88 3.90 14.50
N GLU A 276 23.14 4.32 14.47
CA GLU A 276 24.05 4.23 15.63
C GLU A 276 23.70 5.24 16.71
N ALA A 277 23.33 6.48 16.34
CA ALA A 277 22.87 7.50 17.28
C ALA A 277 21.51 7.14 17.91
N ALA A 278 20.64 6.49 17.15
CA ALA A 278 19.36 5.97 17.63
C ALA A 278 19.45 4.59 18.29
N ALA A 279 20.62 3.93 18.23
CA ALA A 279 20.83 2.70 18.95
C ALA A 279 20.61 3.01 20.43
N PRO A 280 19.74 2.26 21.14
CA PRO A 280 19.51 2.52 22.54
C PRO A 280 20.83 2.31 23.28
N SER A 281 21.50 3.40 23.63
CA SER A 281 22.13 3.46 24.94
C SER A 281 20.95 3.44 25.92
N THR A 282 20.40 2.26 26.22
CA THR A 282 19.47 2.10 27.34
C THR A 282 20.28 2.41 28.59
N LEU A 283 20.44 3.70 28.86
CA LEU A 283 20.93 4.19 30.12
C LEU A 283 19.91 3.74 31.15
N SER A 284 20.38 3.07 32.19
CA SER A 284 19.52 2.79 33.32
C SER A 284 18.99 4.10 33.91
N VAL A 285 17.94 4.04 34.72
CA VAL A 285 17.46 5.24 35.46
C VAL A 285 18.60 5.91 36.24
N ASP A 286 19.55 5.10 36.73
CA ASP A 286 20.72 5.58 37.46
C ASP A 286 21.75 6.23 36.51
N ASP A 287 22.00 5.65 35.34
CA ASP A 287 22.92 6.26 34.35
C ASP A 287 22.34 7.57 33.77
N MET A 288 21.02 7.62 33.52
CA MET A 288 20.33 8.86 33.15
C MET A 288 20.41 9.91 34.26
N ALA A 289 20.38 9.49 35.53
CA ALA A 289 20.54 10.40 36.65
C ALA A 289 21.95 10.99 36.72
N VAL A 290 22.99 10.16 36.52
CA VAL A 290 24.39 10.63 36.43
C VAL A 290 24.54 11.63 35.27
N LEU A 291 24.10 11.26 34.07
CA LEU A 291 24.19 12.12 32.89
C LEU A 291 23.43 13.45 33.07
N SER A 292 22.28 13.41 33.73
CA SER A 292 21.51 14.63 34.06
C SER A 292 22.26 15.56 35.03
N ILE A 293 23.05 15.01 35.95
CA ILE A 293 23.87 15.79 36.88
C ILE A 293 25.01 16.46 36.12
N ASP A 294 25.72 15.71 35.28
CA ASP A 294 26.84 16.20 34.48
C ASP A 294 26.36 17.31 33.54
N ARG A 295 25.27 17.09 32.80
CA ARG A 295 24.67 18.08 31.90
C ARG A 295 24.22 19.35 32.63
N ALA A 296 23.64 19.21 33.82
CA ALA A 296 23.26 20.38 34.63
C ALA A 296 24.47 21.22 35.08
N LEU A 297 25.63 20.59 35.30
CA LEU A 297 26.87 21.27 35.69
C LEU A 297 27.58 21.92 34.50
N GLU A 298 27.66 21.21 33.37
CA GLU A 298 28.33 21.67 32.16
C GLU A 298 27.57 22.82 31.49
N ASP A 299 26.25 22.68 31.35
CA ASP A 299 25.40 23.64 30.61
C ASP A 299 24.75 24.69 31.53
N GLY A 300 25.01 24.63 32.85
CA GLY A 300 24.43 25.54 33.83
C GLY A 300 22.90 25.43 33.96
N LEU A 301 22.32 24.29 33.56
CA LEU A 301 20.88 24.04 33.56
C LEU A 301 20.36 23.69 34.96
N ARG A 302 19.08 23.96 35.20
CA ARG A 302 18.42 23.38 36.37
C ARG A 302 18.32 21.88 36.18
N ILE A 303 18.53 21.14 37.27
CA ILE A 303 18.52 19.67 37.24
C ILE A 303 17.25 19.06 36.64
N LYS A 304 16.08 19.71 36.82
CA LYS A 304 14.81 19.26 36.25
C LYS A 304 14.76 19.42 34.73
N ASP A 305 15.40 20.46 34.21
CA ASP A 305 15.43 20.75 32.77
C ASP A 305 16.44 19.80 32.09
N ALA A 306 17.59 19.57 32.73
CA ALA A 306 18.55 18.54 32.30
C ALA A 306 17.93 17.13 32.27
N ILE A 307 17.18 16.73 33.31
CA ILE A 307 16.44 15.45 33.31
C ILE A 307 15.43 15.40 32.16
N ALA A 308 14.73 16.49 31.87
CA ALA A 308 13.76 16.51 30.79
C ALA A 308 14.43 16.30 29.42
N GLN A 309 15.60 16.90 29.18
CA GLN A 309 16.39 16.72 27.97
C GLN A 309 16.95 15.30 27.88
N VAL A 310 17.65 14.83 28.90
CA VAL A 310 18.26 13.49 28.94
C VAL A 310 17.22 12.39 28.73
N VAL A 311 16.07 12.49 29.40
CA VAL A 311 14.99 11.51 29.20
C VAL A 311 14.43 11.55 27.77
N GLN A 312 14.38 12.72 27.14
CA GLN A 312 13.90 12.88 25.77
C GLN A 312 14.90 12.33 24.75
N GLU A 313 16.20 12.51 25.00
CA GLU A 313 17.32 12.06 24.16
C GLU A 313 17.53 10.54 24.24
N HIS A 314 17.15 9.92 25.38
CA HIS A 314 17.36 8.49 25.63
C HIS A 314 16.03 7.75 25.88
N PRO A 315 15.18 7.56 24.86
CA PRO A 315 14.00 6.71 24.98
C PRO A 315 14.40 5.26 25.28
N LEU A 316 13.50 4.54 25.97
CA LEU A 316 13.62 3.11 26.21
C LEU A 316 13.49 2.33 24.90
N ALA A 317 13.85 1.04 24.92
CA ALA A 317 13.82 0.17 23.74
C ALA A 317 12.44 0.06 23.07
N ASP A 318 11.36 0.35 23.78
CA ASP A 318 9.98 0.37 23.28
C ASP A 318 9.51 1.76 22.81
N GLY A 319 10.43 2.72 22.69
CA GLY A 319 10.17 4.12 22.30
C GLY A 319 9.54 4.98 23.41
N SER A 320 9.22 4.41 24.57
CA SER A 320 8.69 5.16 25.71
C SER A 320 9.79 5.96 26.42
N LEU A 321 9.39 6.98 27.18
CA LEU A 321 10.33 7.80 27.94
C LEU A 321 10.38 7.34 29.41
N ALA A 322 11.59 7.31 29.98
CA ALA A 322 11.76 7.01 31.39
C ALA A 322 10.99 8.00 32.29
N ASN A 323 10.50 7.52 33.44
CA ASN A 323 9.74 8.37 34.34
C ASN A 323 10.65 9.42 34.99
N ARG A 324 10.47 10.69 34.64
CA ARG A 324 11.27 11.82 35.16
C ARG A 324 11.30 11.89 36.69
N LYS A 325 10.25 11.45 37.39
CA LYS A 325 10.24 11.40 38.87
C LYS A 325 11.18 10.32 39.41
N GLN A 326 11.28 9.19 38.72
CA GLN A 326 12.20 8.11 39.09
C GLN A 326 13.65 8.54 38.85
N VAL A 327 13.93 9.17 37.71
CA VAL A 327 15.26 9.74 37.42
C VAL A 327 15.62 10.82 38.45
N TYR A 328 14.69 11.72 38.78
CA TYR A 328 14.92 12.73 39.82
C TYR A 328 15.17 12.13 41.20
N ALA A 329 14.46 11.06 41.57
CA ALA A 329 14.71 10.35 42.82
C ALA A 329 16.10 9.68 42.85
N ALA A 330 16.56 9.12 41.72
CA ALA A 330 17.91 8.59 41.58
C ALA A 330 18.97 9.70 41.69
N VAL A 331 18.76 10.87 41.05
CA VAL A 331 19.63 12.04 41.21
C VAL A 331 19.78 12.46 42.68
N LEU A 332 18.67 12.47 43.44
CA LEU A 332 18.71 12.80 44.87
C LEU A 332 19.49 11.77 45.69
N LYS A 333 19.44 10.48 45.32
CA LYS A 333 20.24 9.43 45.96
C LYS A 333 21.74 9.56 45.67
N ILE A 334 22.11 10.07 44.50
CA ILE A 334 23.52 10.26 44.11
C ILE A 334 24.13 11.50 44.78
N LYS A 335 23.32 12.55 44.99
CA LYS A 335 23.77 13.81 45.63
C LYS A 335 23.73 13.81 47.15
N GLY A 336 23.03 12.85 47.77
CA GLY A 336 22.90 12.71 49.23
C GLY A 336 23.88 11.70 49.79
#